data_AF-A0AA51YIY1-F1
#
_entry.id   AF-A0AA51YIY1-F1
#
_cell.length_a   1.000
_cell.length_b   1.000
_cell.length_c   1.000
_cell.angle_alpha   90.00
_cell.angle_beta   90.00
_cell.angle_gamma   90.00
#
_symmetry.space_group_name_H-M   'P 1'
#
loop_
_entity.id
_entity.type
_entity.pdbx_description
1 polymer ?
#
loop_
_entity_poly.entity_id
_entity_poly.type
_entity_poly.pdbx_seq_one_letter_code
_entity_poly.pdbx_strand_id
1 'polypeptide(L)'
;MGKNLSGNKLAVSSVVGIVVMLAITLLSIGIMILYTMPAIDSMQDMAKAQKIEQAFTVFDSRTSKAALGESPLQTTELSLMGGNIEVMGDDDAYNESRIMIIGLSSNSTWYNDFYQNRSYWNAWADYENKTDFAGFNASMGKIVYTYNDRIIAYEGGGVWSRYPTGGTIMISPPEFHFNGETLTLPIMQIIGNTSVAGTTDASITVESSNDPEILFPNTNLNSIFVNPLDLDKIIIYIQSEFYDGWADYAETLISTTATLDHANRTAILDLDTVPEMGTFPLIQHFKIQQLNESNPEPIYNFSFYIDVITQDASNFNSVDMTLKATSGGKYLEYNTKKTTIQYIIYTDSAVNPPVQETWVDAGSEFTEYEDPDSNKHSNCTFDLLNETYLMKYDDADGEEYSWDLTSPTTMIPNATIEEDDLQSLNNITQHYFKLMAQEGTIDCTWEQSTNNKVEEIDSEYTLIYDGGGALITFLHVTTNELEATVD
;
A
#
# COMPACT_ATOMS: atom_id res chain seq x y z
N MET A 1 45.47 96.89 23.79
CA MET A 1 44.09 96.79 23.30
C MET A 1 44.12 95.78 22.15
N GLY A 2 44.03 94.48 22.38
CA GLY A 2 42.94 93.78 23.04
C GLY A 2 41.91 93.39 21.97
N LYS A 3 42.15 92.29 21.25
CA LYS A 3 41.10 91.54 20.54
C LYS A 3 41.54 90.10 20.28
N ASN A 4 41.25 89.25 21.25
CA ASN A 4 40.98 87.84 21.02
C ASN A 4 39.78 87.75 20.07
N LEU A 5 39.99 87.15 18.89
CA LEU A 5 38.91 86.62 18.07
C LEU A 5 39.11 85.11 18.00
N SER A 6 38.35 84.44 18.86
CA SER A 6 38.11 83.00 18.86
C SER A 6 37.54 82.59 17.50
N GLY A 7 38.37 81.99 16.64
CA GLY A 7 37.99 81.37 15.38
C GLY A 7 37.72 79.87 15.55
N ASN A 8 36.53 79.55 16.04
CA ASN A 8 35.68 78.41 15.68
C ASN A 8 36.26 76.97 15.66
N LYS A 9 36.15 76.25 16.80
CA LYS A 9 36.30 74.77 16.88
C LYS A 9 35.03 73.98 16.48
N LEU A 10 33.99 74.62 15.92
CA LEU A 10 32.73 73.95 15.53
C LEU A 10 32.74 73.39 14.09
N ALA A 11 33.75 73.70 13.27
CA ALA A 11 33.84 73.20 11.89
C ALA A 11 34.30 71.72 11.78
N VAL A 12 34.74 71.10 12.89
CA VAL A 12 35.19 69.69 12.90
C VAL A 12 34.03 68.74 13.22
N SER A 13 33.02 69.18 13.97
CA SER A 13 31.90 68.32 14.42
C SER A 13 30.96 67.92 13.28
N SER A 14 30.71 68.81 12.32
CA SER A 14 29.85 68.51 11.16
C SER A 14 30.52 67.53 10.21
N VAL A 15 31.82 67.69 9.95
CA VAL A 15 32.60 66.80 9.08
C VAL A 15 32.70 65.41 9.70
N VAL A 16 32.95 65.30 11.01
CA VAL A 16 32.98 64.01 11.71
C VAL A 16 31.62 63.33 11.69
N GLY A 17 30.52 64.06 11.90
CA GLY A 17 29.16 63.51 11.81
C GLY A 17 28.85 62.94 10.43
N ILE A 18 29.22 63.65 9.36
CA ILE A 18 29.04 63.18 7.97
C ILE A 18 29.87 61.92 7.68
N VAL A 19 31.13 61.87 8.13
CA VAL A 19 32.01 60.71 7.94
C VAL A 19 31.47 59.49 8.69
N VAL A 20 30.98 59.66 9.92
CA VAL A 20 30.39 58.57 10.72
C VAL A 20 29.09 58.07 10.10
N MET A 21 28.21 58.97 9.65
CA MET A 21 26.98 58.59 8.95
C MET A 21 27.30 57.82 7.67
N LEU A 22 28.26 58.30 6.87
CA LEU A 22 28.71 57.61 5.66
C LEU A 22 29.26 56.21 5.98
N ALA A 23 30.10 56.10 7.02
CA ALA A 23 30.66 54.84 7.46
C ALA A 23 29.57 53.84 7.89
N ILE A 24 28.59 54.30 8.68
CA ILE A 24 27.45 53.47 9.11
C ILE A 24 26.59 53.06 7.91
N THR A 25 26.29 53.98 6.98
CA THR A 25 25.48 53.65 5.80
C THR A 25 26.16 52.63 4.90
N LEU A 26 27.48 52.76 4.68
CA LEU A 26 28.24 51.81 3.88
C LEU A 26 28.33 50.45 4.57
N LEU A 27 28.46 50.44 5.90
CA LEU A 27 28.48 49.21 6.68
C LEU A 27 27.12 48.50 6.64
N SER A 28 26.02 49.24 6.77
CA SER A 28 24.66 48.71 6.65
C SER A 28 24.37 48.15 5.26
N ILE A 29 24.77 48.86 4.20
CA ILE A 29 24.62 48.37 2.81
C ILE A 29 25.46 47.11 2.61
N GLY A 30 26.69 47.08 3.13
CA GLY A 30 27.57 45.91 3.04
C GLY A 30 26.99 44.69 3.73
N ILE A 31 26.45 44.84 4.95
CA ILE A 31 25.77 43.76 5.67
C ILE A 31 24.51 43.32 4.93
N MET A 32 23.70 44.26 4.43
CA MET A 32 22.49 43.96 3.66
C MET A 32 22.81 43.12 2.42
N ILE A 33 23.78 43.53 1.60
CA ILE A 33 24.18 42.78 0.41
C ILE A 33 24.65 41.36 0.77
N LEU A 34 25.40 41.21 1.86
CA LEU A 34 25.91 39.92 2.33
C LEU A 34 24.79 38.91 2.66
N TYR A 35 23.67 39.37 3.22
CA TYR A 35 22.52 38.53 3.54
C TYR A 35 21.50 38.42 2.40
N THR A 36 21.32 39.47 1.61
CA THR A 36 20.29 39.55 0.57
C THR A 36 20.68 38.79 -0.70
N MET A 37 21.95 38.78 -1.08
CA MET A 37 22.38 38.06 -2.30
C MET A 37 22.04 36.55 -2.24
N PRO A 38 22.45 35.80 -1.19
CA PRO A 38 22.11 34.37 -1.12
C PRO A 38 20.59 34.11 -1.08
N ALA A 39 19.84 34.99 -0.42
CA ALA A 39 18.38 34.87 -0.37
C ALA A 39 17.74 35.06 -1.74
N ILE A 40 18.18 36.06 -2.51
CA ILE A 40 17.70 36.31 -3.88
C ILE A 40 18.07 35.15 -4.80
N ASP A 41 19.29 34.62 -4.70
CA ASP A 41 19.72 33.49 -5.53
C ASP A 41 18.88 32.25 -5.24
N SER A 42 18.62 31.92 -3.97
CA SER A 42 17.75 30.80 -3.60
C SER A 42 16.30 30.98 -4.08
N MET A 43 15.77 32.21 -4.05
CA MET A 43 14.44 32.51 -4.60
C MET A 43 14.40 32.37 -6.12
N GLN A 44 15.48 32.77 -6.81
CA GLN A 44 15.58 32.60 -8.26
C GLN A 44 15.64 31.13 -8.65
N ASP A 45 16.47 30.33 -7.97
CA ASP A 45 16.59 28.89 -8.24
C ASP A 45 15.26 28.16 -7.98
N MET A 46 14.54 28.51 -6.91
CA MET A 46 13.21 27.98 -6.64
C MET A 46 12.20 28.36 -7.73
N ALA A 47 12.20 29.62 -8.17
CA ALA A 47 11.31 30.09 -9.24
C ALA A 47 11.64 29.46 -10.60
N LYS A 48 12.93 29.22 -10.90
CA LYS A 48 13.34 28.46 -12.10
C LYS A 48 12.81 27.04 -12.04
N ALA A 49 12.99 26.35 -10.92
CA ALA A 49 12.53 24.98 -10.77
C ALA A 49 11.01 24.86 -10.89
N GLN A 50 10.24 25.75 -10.24
CA GLN A 50 8.78 25.76 -10.37
C GLN A 50 8.30 25.95 -11.82
N LYS A 51 9.01 26.76 -12.62
CA LYS A 51 8.69 26.93 -14.05
C LYS A 51 8.96 25.67 -14.85
N ILE A 52 10.04 24.95 -14.55
CA ILE A 52 10.33 23.67 -15.20
C ILE A 52 9.33 22.60 -14.76
N GLU A 53 8.98 22.53 -13.48
CA GLU A 53 7.95 21.62 -12.96
C GLU A 53 6.62 21.84 -13.70
N GLN A 54 6.21 23.09 -13.88
CA GLN A 54 5.02 23.44 -14.67
C GLN A 54 5.15 23.02 -16.14
N ALA A 55 6.32 23.23 -16.76
CA ALA A 55 6.55 22.80 -18.13
C ALA A 55 6.46 21.27 -18.26
N PHE A 56 6.99 20.52 -17.29
CA PHE A 56 6.89 19.06 -17.23
C PHE A 56 5.47 18.57 -16.95
N THR A 57 4.66 19.28 -16.13
CA THR A 57 3.23 18.96 -15.98
C THR A 57 2.45 19.18 -17.28
N VAL A 58 2.77 20.26 -18.03
CA VAL A 58 2.16 20.48 -19.35
C VAL A 58 2.63 19.41 -20.34
N PHE A 59 3.90 19.03 -20.29
CA PHE A 59 4.49 17.97 -21.10
C PHE A 59 3.80 16.63 -20.84
N ASP A 60 3.63 16.25 -19.57
CA ASP A 60 2.91 15.05 -19.14
C ASP A 60 1.50 15.00 -19.73
N SER A 61 0.70 16.06 -19.52
CA SER A 61 -0.65 16.14 -20.09
C SER A 61 -0.69 16.01 -21.62
N ARG A 62 0.33 16.50 -22.33
CA ARG A 62 0.44 16.31 -23.79
C ARG A 62 0.88 14.90 -24.14
N THR A 63 1.79 14.32 -23.37
CA THR A 63 2.27 12.94 -23.57
C THR A 63 1.14 11.94 -23.39
N SER A 64 0.29 12.08 -22.37
CA SER A 64 -0.92 11.26 -22.24
C SER A 64 -1.85 11.40 -23.45
N LYS A 65 -2.00 12.61 -24.03
CA LYS A 65 -2.79 12.79 -25.28
C LYS A 65 -2.17 12.14 -26.51
N ALA A 66 -0.85 12.08 -26.58
CA ALA A 66 -0.14 11.38 -27.64
C ALA A 66 -0.33 9.88 -27.49
N ALA A 67 -0.08 9.33 -26.30
CA ALA A 67 -0.25 7.90 -26.00
C ALA A 67 -1.69 7.41 -26.21
N LEU A 68 -2.69 8.21 -25.82
CA LEU A 68 -4.11 7.87 -25.97
C LEU A 68 -4.67 8.14 -27.38
N GLY A 69 -3.83 8.58 -28.32
CA GLY A 69 -4.15 8.66 -29.74
C GLY A 69 -5.02 9.81 -30.21
N GLU A 70 -5.20 10.87 -29.40
CA GLU A 70 -5.88 12.10 -29.85
C GLU A 70 -5.04 12.87 -30.87
N SER A 71 -3.72 12.89 -30.68
CA SER A 71 -2.77 13.53 -31.60
C SER A 71 -1.39 12.90 -31.41
N PRO A 72 -0.93 12.05 -32.35
CA PRO A 72 0.29 11.24 -32.21
C PRO A 72 1.57 12.04 -31.93
N LEU A 73 1.64 13.29 -32.43
CA LEU A 73 2.79 14.17 -32.24
C LEU A 73 2.42 15.34 -31.31
N GLN A 74 3.27 15.59 -30.32
CA GLN A 74 3.15 16.73 -29.42
C GLN A 74 4.51 17.39 -29.19
N THR A 75 4.52 18.71 -29.07
CA THR A 75 5.74 19.47 -28.73
C THR A 75 5.48 20.34 -27.53
N THR A 76 6.40 20.39 -26.57
CA THR A 76 6.35 21.29 -25.41
C THR A 76 7.60 22.17 -25.41
N GLU A 77 7.39 23.48 -25.35
CA GLU A 77 8.48 24.45 -25.22
C GLU A 77 8.80 24.69 -23.74
N LEU A 78 10.09 24.75 -23.42
CA LEU A 78 10.58 25.10 -22.09
C LEU A 78 11.83 25.96 -22.18
N SER A 79 12.03 26.82 -21.19
CA SER A 79 13.24 27.63 -21.11
C SER A 79 14.29 26.90 -20.29
N LEU A 80 15.45 26.58 -20.86
CA LEU A 80 16.48 25.80 -20.15
C LEU A 80 17.07 26.54 -18.96
N MET A 81 17.05 27.88 -18.96
CA MET A 81 17.48 28.73 -17.83
C MET A 81 18.89 28.40 -17.26
N GLY A 82 19.76 27.83 -18.09
CA GLY A 82 21.12 27.39 -17.73
C GLY A 82 21.26 25.91 -17.41
N GLY A 83 20.17 25.13 -17.47
CA GLY A 83 20.15 23.69 -17.24
C GLY A 83 20.41 22.87 -18.51
N ASN A 84 20.36 21.56 -18.32
CA ASN A 84 20.44 20.53 -19.35
C ASN A 84 19.14 19.73 -19.35
N ILE A 85 18.63 19.40 -20.54
CA ILE A 85 17.58 18.40 -20.72
C ILE A 85 18.11 17.24 -21.54
N GLU A 86 17.77 16.02 -21.13
CA GLU A 86 18.23 14.78 -21.75
C GLU A 86 17.09 13.77 -21.84
N VAL A 87 16.95 13.15 -23.01
CA VAL A 87 16.11 11.97 -23.22
C VAL A 87 16.98 10.76 -22.97
N MET A 88 16.54 9.87 -22.07
CA MET A 88 17.24 8.66 -21.66
C MET A 88 16.34 7.44 -21.91
N GLY A 89 16.34 6.97 -23.15
CA GLY A 89 15.56 5.84 -23.65
C GLY A 89 16.44 4.85 -24.43
N ASP A 90 17.55 4.44 -23.80
CA ASP A 90 18.48 3.42 -24.30
C ASP A 90 18.65 2.26 -23.30
N ASP A 91 19.39 1.22 -23.68
CA ASP A 91 19.55 0.00 -22.88
C ASP A 91 20.12 0.26 -21.48
N ASP A 92 21.01 1.24 -21.34
CA ASP A 92 21.58 1.62 -20.03
C ASP A 92 20.52 2.29 -19.16
N ALA A 93 19.76 3.24 -19.72
CA ALA A 93 18.66 3.89 -19.03
C ALA A 93 17.55 2.91 -18.60
N TYR A 94 17.22 1.94 -19.46
CA TYR A 94 16.22 0.91 -19.17
C TYR A 94 16.63 -0.04 -18.02
N ASN A 95 17.94 -0.25 -17.81
CA ASN A 95 18.40 -1.01 -16.65
C ASN A 95 18.25 -0.26 -15.32
N GLU A 96 18.12 1.06 -15.36
CA GLU A 96 17.92 1.93 -14.19
C GLU A 96 16.46 2.36 -13.99
N SER A 97 15.59 2.09 -14.98
CA SER A 97 14.21 2.58 -15.04
C SER A 97 13.29 1.53 -15.67
N ARG A 98 12.74 0.66 -14.82
CA ARG A 98 11.90 -0.48 -15.25
C ARG A 98 10.95 -0.95 -14.17
N ILE A 99 9.88 -1.61 -14.61
CA ILE A 99 8.86 -2.22 -13.78
C ILE A 99 8.89 -3.74 -13.97
N MET A 100 8.79 -4.48 -12.89
CA MET A 100 8.49 -5.92 -12.90
C MET A 100 7.16 -6.14 -12.16
N ILE A 101 6.22 -6.83 -12.80
CA ILE A 101 4.94 -7.19 -12.20
C ILE A 101 4.88 -8.70 -12.06
N ILE A 102 4.46 -9.17 -10.89
CA ILE A 102 4.38 -10.59 -10.56
C ILE A 102 3.02 -10.89 -9.95
N GLY A 103 2.28 -11.77 -10.60
CA GLY A 103 1.11 -12.43 -10.04
C GLY A 103 1.52 -13.60 -9.17
N LEU A 104 0.88 -13.73 -8.00
CA LEU A 104 1.05 -14.83 -7.09
C LEU A 104 -0.24 -15.61 -6.91
N SER A 105 -0.13 -16.95 -6.90
CA SER A 105 -1.17 -17.82 -6.36
C SER A 105 -0.67 -18.47 -5.07
N SER A 106 -1.50 -18.53 -4.04
CA SER A 106 -1.18 -19.18 -2.77
C SER A 106 -1.04 -20.70 -2.90
N ASN A 107 -1.65 -21.28 -3.94
CA ASN A 107 -1.48 -22.68 -4.31
C ASN A 107 -0.10 -22.99 -4.93
N SER A 108 0.68 -21.96 -5.29
CA SER A 108 2.02 -22.14 -5.83
C SER A 108 2.98 -22.71 -4.79
N THR A 109 3.68 -23.78 -5.15
CA THR A 109 4.67 -24.44 -4.25
C THR A 109 5.80 -23.53 -3.76
N TRP A 110 6.00 -22.39 -4.43
CA TRP A 110 7.02 -21.40 -4.14
C TRP A 110 6.48 -20.13 -3.49
N TYR A 111 5.16 -20.02 -3.30
CA TYR A 111 4.50 -18.82 -2.79
C TYR A 111 5.10 -18.35 -1.46
N ASN A 112 5.11 -19.21 -0.43
CA ASN A 112 5.57 -18.84 0.90
C ASN A 112 7.04 -18.42 0.92
N ASP A 113 7.88 -19.16 0.20
CA ASP A 113 9.33 -18.91 0.13
C ASP A 113 9.63 -17.57 -0.57
N PHE A 114 9.00 -17.32 -1.71
CA PHE A 114 9.14 -16.05 -2.41
C PHE A 114 8.55 -14.90 -1.60
N TYR A 115 7.33 -15.05 -1.08
CA TYR A 115 6.64 -13.96 -0.38
C TYR A 115 7.42 -13.49 0.85
N GLN A 116 8.08 -14.40 1.58
CA GLN A 116 8.94 -14.03 2.72
C GLN A 116 10.22 -13.31 2.29
N ASN A 117 10.72 -13.56 1.08
CA ASN A 117 11.97 -13.01 0.57
C ASN A 117 11.77 -11.89 -0.47
N ARG A 118 10.54 -11.43 -0.69
CA ARG A 118 10.17 -10.50 -1.78
C ARG A 118 10.77 -9.09 -1.66
N SER A 119 11.36 -8.72 -0.53
CA SER A 119 11.68 -7.32 -0.20
C SER A 119 12.92 -6.73 -0.89
N TYR A 120 13.35 -7.27 -2.04
CA TYR A 120 14.46 -6.73 -2.81
C TYR A 120 14.29 -6.95 -4.31
N TRP A 121 14.90 -6.07 -5.11
CA TRP A 121 14.91 -6.20 -6.56
C TRP A 121 15.49 -7.56 -6.99
N ASN A 122 14.86 -8.21 -7.97
CA ASN A 122 15.27 -9.50 -8.49
C ASN A 122 15.07 -10.70 -7.53
N ALA A 123 14.29 -10.54 -6.46
CA ALA A 123 13.92 -11.63 -5.54
C ALA A 123 13.18 -12.79 -6.23
N TRP A 124 12.59 -12.55 -7.40
CA TRP A 124 11.81 -13.55 -8.15
C TRP A 124 12.64 -14.46 -9.05
N ALA A 125 13.92 -14.15 -9.26
CA ALA A 125 14.74 -14.78 -10.31
C ALA A 125 14.81 -16.31 -10.21
N ASP A 126 14.83 -16.85 -8.99
CA ASP A 126 14.88 -18.30 -8.75
C ASP A 126 13.56 -19.03 -9.09
N TYR A 127 12.47 -18.28 -9.29
CA TYR A 127 11.12 -18.80 -9.53
C TYR A 127 10.65 -18.60 -10.98
N GLU A 128 11.38 -17.88 -11.83
CA GLU A 128 10.98 -17.62 -13.23
C GLU A 128 10.74 -18.89 -14.05
N ASN A 129 11.43 -19.98 -13.70
CA ASN A 129 11.30 -21.28 -14.38
C ASN A 129 10.12 -22.13 -13.87
N LYS A 130 9.34 -21.65 -12.89
CA LYS A 130 8.17 -22.35 -12.36
C LYS A 130 7.03 -22.26 -13.38
N THR A 131 6.28 -23.35 -13.53
CA THR A 131 5.23 -23.45 -14.56
C THR A 131 4.04 -22.52 -14.30
N ASP A 132 3.85 -22.15 -13.03
CA ASP A 132 2.83 -21.24 -12.53
C ASP A 132 3.38 -19.83 -12.27
N PHE A 133 4.60 -19.53 -12.73
CA PHE A 133 5.16 -18.18 -12.62
C PHE A 133 4.42 -17.21 -13.56
N ALA A 134 3.83 -16.16 -12.98
CA ALA A 134 3.05 -15.16 -13.68
C ALA A 134 3.73 -13.78 -13.60
N GLY A 135 4.94 -13.66 -14.13
CA GLY A 135 5.71 -12.41 -14.11
C GLY A 135 5.98 -11.84 -15.51
N PHE A 136 6.05 -10.51 -15.61
CA PHE A 136 6.49 -9.81 -16.81
C PHE A 136 7.16 -8.48 -16.44
N ASN A 137 8.07 -8.00 -17.31
CA ASN A 137 8.77 -6.74 -17.12
C ASN A 137 8.48 -5.74 -18.24
N ALA A 138 8.71 -4.47 -17.95
CA ALA A 138 8.61 -3.37 -18.90
C ALA A 138 9.68 -2.33 -18.57
N SER A 139 10.33 -1.80 -19.62
CA SER A 139 11.26 -0.68 -19.47
C SER A 139 10.50 0.63 -19.58
N MET A 140 10.92 1.65 -18.83
CA MET A 140 10.27 2.97 -18.85
C MET A 140 11.14 4.01 -19.55
N GLY A 141 12.41 4.13 -19.17
CA GLY A 141 13.21 5.29 -19.58
C GLY A 141 12.69 6.61 -19.01
N LYS A 142 13.40 7.70 -19.25
CA LYS A 142 13.08 8.99 -18.63
C LYS A 142 13.51 10.18 -19.48
N ILE A 143 12.84 11.32 -19.28
CA ILE A 143 13.31 12.62 -19.78
C ILE A 143 13.68 13.46 -18.57
N VAL A 144 14.92 13.93 -18.51
CA VAL A 144 15.51 14.51 -17.30
C VAL A 144 15.96 15.94 -17.58
N TYR A 145 15.45 16.87 -16.79
CA TYR A 145 16.02 18.21 -16.67
C TYR A 145 16.90 18.29 -15.42
N THR A 146 18.13 18.75 -15.59
CA THR A 146 19.10 18.96 -14.51
C THR A 146 19.54 20.42 -14.48
N TYR A 147 19.47 21.03 -13.29
CA TYR A 147 20.05 22.34 -13.02
C TYR A 147 20.66 22.35 -11.62
N ASN A 148 21.98 22.58 -11.55
CA ASN A 148 22.79 22.32 -10.36
C ASN A 148 22.58 20.87 -9.88
N ASP A 149 22.20 20.68 -8.62
CA ASP A 149 21.94 19.37 -8.02
C ASP A 149 20.43 19.01 -7.99
N ARG A 150 19.57 19.82 -8.61
CA ARG A 150 18.12 19.56 -8.68
C ARG A 150 17.78 18.85 -9.98
N ILE A 151 16.97 17.81 -9.87
CA ILE A 151 16.52 17.00 -11.00
C ILE A 151 15.00 17.05 -11.08
N ILE A 152 14.48 17.27 -12.28
CA ILE A 152 13.05 17.12 -12.60
C ILE A 152 12.97 16.12 -13.74
N ALA A 153 12.19 15.07 -13.60
CA ALA A 153 12.12 14.01 -14.61
C ALA A 153 10.68 13.60 -14.91
N TYR A 154 10.44 13.24 -16.17
CA TYR A 154 9.28 12.47 -16.59
C TYR A 154 9.68 11.00 -16.70
N GLU A 155 9.01 10.12 -15.98
CA GLU A 155 9.30 8.68 -15.96
C GLU A 155 8.03 7.88 -15.64
N GLY A 156 7.76 6.81 -16.41
CA GLY A 156 6.67 5.88 -16.15
C GLY A 156 5.28 6.52 -16.15
N GLY A 157 5.13 7.67 -16.80
CA GLY A 157 3.89 8.45 -16.83
C GLY A 157 3.77 9.51 -15.73
N GLY A 158 4.71 9.58 -14.78
CA GLY A 158 4.71 10.57 -13.71
C GLY A 158 5.78 11.66 -13.90
N VAL A 159 5.61 12.77 -13.17
CA VAL A 159 6.64 13.83 -13.07
C VAL A 159 7.19 13.87 -11.65
N TRP A 160 8.50 13.72 -11.53
CA TRP A 160 9.23 13.60 -10.27
C TRP A 160 10.21 14.76 -10.11
N SER A 161 10.33 15.31 -8.90
CA SER A 161 11.28 16.38 -8.58
C SER A 161 12.15 15.96 -7.40
N ARG A 162 13.44 15.80 -7.64
CA ARG A 162 14.43 15.36 -6.65
C ARG A 162 15.29 16.53 -6.20
N TYR A 163 15.34 16.73 -4.88
CA TYR A 163 16.06 17.85 -4.28
C TYR A 163 17.54 17.50 -4.03
N PRO A 164 18.43 18.51 -4.02
CA PRO A 164 19.86 18.32 -3.69
C PRO A 164 20.10 17.66 -2.33
N THR A 165 19.21 17.91 -1.37
CA THR A 165 19.26 17.39 0.00
C THR A 165 18.88 15.91 0.11
N GLY A 166 18.47 15.28 -0.99
CA GLY A 166 17.78 13.99 -1.00
C GLY A 166 16.27 14.15 -0.88
N GLY A 167 15.55 13.09 -1.24
CA GLY A 167 14.09 13.06 -1.30
C GLY A 167 13.54 13.42 -2.68
N THR A 168 12.58 12.63 -3.13
CA THR A 168 11.80 12.86 -4.35
C THR A 168 10.38 13.28 -3.99
N ILE A 169 9.84 14.27 -4.68
CA ILE A 169 8.42 14.62 -4.62
C ILE A 169 7.75 14.34 -5.95
N MET A 170 6.52 13.86 -5.90
CA MET A 170 5.64 13.75 -7.04
C MET A 170 5.07 15.13 -7.40
N ILE A 171 5.26 15.56 -8.64
CA ILE A 171 4.70 16.80 -9.20
C ILE A 171 3.43 16.52 -10.00
N SER A 172 3.47 15.45 -10.80
CA SER A 172 2.32 14.93 -11.55
C SER A 172 2.25 13.42 -11.33
N PRO A 173 1.08 12.85 -10.99
CA PRO A 173 0.96 11.43 -10.74
C PRO A 173 1.12 10.63 -12.03
N PRO A 174 1.70 9.42 -11.95
CA PRO A 174 1.63 8.48 -13.06
C PRO A 174 0.19 8.04 -13.30
N GLU A 175 -0.06 7.53 -14.50
CA GLU A 175 -1.36 6.97 -14.90
C GLU A 175 -1.56 5.60 -14.23
N PHE A 176 -1.83 5.59 -12.93
CA PHE A 176 -2.20 4.41 -12.16
C PHE A 176 -3.68 4.56 -11.77
N HIS A 177 -4.56 3.82 -12.45
CA HIS A 177 -6.00 3.96 -12.24
C HIS A 177 -6.62 2.70 -11.67
N PHE A 178 -7.18 2.82 -10.48
CA PHE A 178 -8.00 1.77 -9.86
C PHE A 178 -9.43 2.29 -9.64
N ASN A 179 -10.42 1.57 -10.17
CA ASN A 179 -11.82 2.00 -10.15
C ASN A 179 -12.71 1.20 -9.16
N GLY A 180 -12.13 0.38 -8.29
CA GLY A 180 -12.85 -0.52 -7.39
C GLY A 180 -12.80 -1.99 -7.81
N GLU A 181 -12.49 -2.26 -9.08
CA GLU A 181 -12.53 -3.62 -9.64
C GLU A 181 -11.39 -3.87 -10.66
N THR A 182 -11.06 -2.86 -11.46
CA THR A 182 -10.02 -2.91 -12.49
C THR A 182 -8.84 -2.03 -12.11
N LEU A 183 -7.64 -2.61 -12.07
CA LEU A 183 -6.39 -1.88 -12.10
C LEU A 183 -5.94 -1.69 -13.56
N THR A 184 -5.79 -0.44 -13.97
CA THR A 184 -5.25 -0.05 -15.28
C THR A 184 -3.91 0.65 -15.10
N LEU A 185 -2.87 0.11 -15.73
CA LEU A 185 -1.50 0.58 -15.66
C LEU A 185 -0.89 0.71 -17.07
N PRO A 186 -1.07 1.86 -17.74
CA PRO A 186 -0.33 2.21 -18.94
C PRO A 186 1.09 2.66 -18.57
N ILE A 187 2.08 1.85 -18.91
CA ILE A 187 3.50 2.13 -18.73
C ILE A 187 3.98 2.97 -19.92
N MET A 188 4.40 4.20 -19.67
CA MET A 188 4.97 5.08 -20.68
C MET A 188 6.45 4.75 -20.89
N GLN A 189 6.80 4.29 -22.09
CA GLN A 189 8.17 3.95 -22.46
C GLN A 189 8.77 5.03 -23.35
N ILE A 190 9.75 5.75 -22.84
CA ILE A 190 10.50 6.78 -23.55
C ILE A 190 11.60 6.14 -24.40
N ILE A 191 11.60 6.47 -25.70
CA ILE A 191 12.62 6.05 -26.67
C ILE A 191 13.39 7.28 -27.14
N GLY A 192 14.71 7.21 -27.18
CA GLY A 192 15.58 8.27 -27.69
C GLY A 192 16.75 8.60 -26.78
N ASN A 193 17.71 9.37 -27.28
CA ASN A 193 18.96 9.66 -26.57
C ASN A 193 19.52 11.06 -26.88
N THR A 194 18.62 12.02 -27.09
CA THR A 194 18.99 13.41 -27.43
C THR A 194 19.18 14.24 -26.17
N SER A 195 20.04 15.27 -26.24
CA SER A 195 20.26 16.20 -25.13
C SER A 195 20.52 17.62 -25.61
N VAL A 196 20.04 18.60 -24.85
CA VAL A 196 20.25 20.03 -25.10
C VAL A 196 20.56 20.73 -23.79
N ALA A 197 21.66 21.48 -23.78
CA ALA A 197 22.07 22.32 -22.66
C ALA A 197 22.20 23.78 -23.11
N GLY A 198 21.82 24.71 -22.25
CA GLY A 198 22.00 26.13 -22.56
C GLY A 198 21.11 27.07 -21.75
N THR A 199 21.09 28.32 -22.21
CA THR A 199 20.28 29.39 -21.60
C THR A 199 19.08 29.79 -22.46
N THR A 200 18.92 29.18 -23.63
CA THR A 200 17.82 29.43 -24.57
C THR A 200 16.64 28.50 -24.31
N ASP A 201 15.56 28.74 -25.04
CA ASP A 201 14.42 27.82 -25.04
C ASP A 201 14.79 26.54 -25.81
N ALA A 202 14.22 25.42 -25.37
CA ALA A 202 14.31 24.12 -25.98
C ALA A 202 12.90 23.56 -26.19
N SER A 203 12.78 22.65 -27.14
CA SER A 203 11.54 21.95 -27.45
C SER A 203 11.68 20.47 -27.14
N ILE A 204 10.73 19.90 -26.41
CA ILE A 204 10.59 18.44 -26.27
C ILE A 204 9.48 18.01 -27.22
N THR A 205 9.80 17.15 -28.17
CA THR A 205 8.83 16.54 -29.08
C THR A 205 8.65 15.07 -28.72
N VAL A 206 7.40 14.62 -28.62
CA VAL A 206 7.03 13.21 -28.41
C VAL A 206 6.16 12.75 -29.56
N GLU A 207 6.44 11.55 -30.05
CA GLU A 207 5.64 10.85 -31.04
C GLU A 207 5.21 9.48 -30.51
N SER A 208 3.91 9.21 -30.57
CA SER A 208 3.29 7.93 -30.23
C SER A 208 2.95 7.17 -31.50
N SER A 209 3.21 5.86 -31.52
CA SER A 209 2.75 4.97 -32.59
C SER A 209 1.24 4.72 -32.57
N ASN A 210 0.56 5.09 -31.47
CA ASN A 210 -0.83 4.76 -31.15
C ASN A 210 -1.15 3.25 -31.19
N ASP A 211 -0.14 2.41 -31.00
CA ASP A 211 -0.26 0.95 -30.99
C ASP A 211 0.34 0.40 -29.69
N PRO A 212 -0.37 0.52 -28.55
CA PRO A 212 0.14 0.04 -27.27
C PRO A 212 0.24 -1.49 -27.25
N GLU A 213 1.35 -2.00 -26.74
CA GLU A 213 1.49 -3.44 -26.50
C GLU A 213 0.76 -3.82 -25.20
N ILE A 214 -0.12 -4.82 -25.29
CA ILE A 214 -0.87 -5.32 -24.14
C ILE A 214 -0.02 -6.39 -23.44
N LEU A 215 0.45 -6.08 -22.23
CA LEU A 215 1.17 -7.04 -21.40
C LEU A 215 0.22 -7.92 -20.59
N PHE A 216 -0.90 -7.35 -20.12
CA PHE A 216 -1.94 -8.07 -19.39
C PHE A 216 -3.33 -7.50 -19.71
N PRO A 217 -4.35 -8.33 -19.98
CA PRO A 217 -4.29 -9.79 -20.16
C PRO A 217 -3.70 -10.13 -21.54
N ASN A 218 -2.82 -11.14 -21.60
CA ASN A 218 -2.22 -11.59 -22.85
C ASN A 218 -1.80 -13.07 -22.80
N THR A 219 -2.69 -13.96 -23.24
CA THR A 219 -2.47 -15.41 -23.24
C THR A 219 -1.38 -15.90 -24.19
N ASN A 220 -0.94 -15.06 -25.13
CA ASN A 220 0.20 -15.39 -25.99
C ASN A 220 1.54 -15.22 -25.27
N LEU A 221 1.62 -14.29 -24.30
CA LEU A 221 2.81 -14.11 -23.46
C LEU A 221 2.87 -15.17 -22.36
N ASN A 222 1.75 -15.39 -21.68
CA ASN A 222 1.63 -16.41 -20.65
C ASN A 222 0.17 -16.85 -20.56
N SER A 223 -0.10 -18.16 -20.55
CA SER A 223 -1.47 -18.70 -20.49
C SER A 223 -2.24 -18.29 -19.22
N ILE A 224 -1.54 -17.84 -18.16
CA ILE A 224 -2.12 -17.36 -16.90
C ILE A 224 -2.60 -15.90 -17.02
N PHE A 225 -2.17 -15.14 -18.03
CA PHE A 225 -2.52 -13.73 -18.19
C PHE A 225 -3.93 -13.56 -18.77
N VAL A 226 -4.93 -13.84 -17.94
CA VAL A 226 -6.35 -13.77 -18.24
C VAL A 226 -7.07 -12.83 -17.27
N ASN A 227 -8.26 -12.40 -17.69
CA ASN A 227 -9.20 -11.66 -16.86
C ASN A 227 -10.53 -12.44 -16.79
N PRO A 228 -11.23 -12.47 -15.64
CA PRO A 228 -10.81 -12.00 -14.32
C PRO A 228 -9.51 -12.67 -13.84
N LEU A 229 -8.83 -12.03 -12.90
CA LEU A 229 -7.59 -12.55 -12.31
C LEU A 229 -7.86 -13.89 -11.60
N ASP A 230 -7.02 -14.88 -11.92
CA ASP A 230 -6.93 -16.16 -11.19
C ASP A 230 -5.61 -16.18 -10.38
N LEU A 231 -5.41 -15.11 -9.62
CA LEU A 231 -4.24 -14.83 -8.80
C LEU A 231 -4.73 -14.25 -7.47
N ASP A 232 -3.99 -14.51 -6.40
CA ASP A 232 -4.32 -14.10 -5.03
C ASP A 232 -3.64 -12.76 -4.65
N LYS A 233 -2.49 -12.45 -5.26
CA LYS A 233 -1.78 -11.18 -5.09
C LYS A 233 -1.09 -10.71 -6.36
N ILE A 234 -0.88 -9.40 -6.48
CA ILE A 234 0.03 -8.76 -7.44
C ILE A 234 1.12 -8.03 -6.67
N ILE A 235 2.38 -8.23 -7.06
CA ILE A 235 3.51 -7.45 -6.56
C ILE A 235 4.12 -6.67 -7.73
N ILE A 236 4.30 -5.37 -7.55
CA ILE A 236 4.92 -4.48 -8.54
C ILE A 236 6.24 -3.98 -7.98
N TYR A 237 7.35 -4.28 -8.65
CA TYR A 237 8.67 -3.75 -8.38
C TYR A 237 8.97 -2.63 -9.36
N ILE A 238 9.26 -1.44 -8.85
CA ILE A 238 9.60 -0.26 -9.65
C ILE A 238 11.05 0.11 -9.32
N GLN A 239 11.98 -0.25 -10.19
CA GLN A 239 13.38 0.15 -10.08
C GLN A 239 13.55 1.51 -10.77
N SER A 240 13.95 2.50 -9.99
CA SER A 240 14.04 3.90 -10.44
C SER A 240 14.93 4.72 -9.51
N GLU A 241 15.55 5.78 -10.03
CA GLU A 241 16.20 6.80 -9.20
C GLU A 241 15.22 7.59 -8.32
N PHE A 242 13.92 7.53 -8.63
CA PHE A 242 12.80 8.22 -7.99
C PHE A 242 11.95 7.27 -7.13
N TYR A 243 12.48 6.08 -6.78
CA TYR A 243 11.74 5.02 -6.10
C TYR A 243 11.09 5.44 -4.77
N ASP A 244 11.67 6.38 -4.02
CA ASP A 244 11.06 6.94 -2.81
C ASP A 244 9.77 7.72 -3.13
N GLY A 245 9.79 8.51 -4.21
CA GLY A 245 8.59 9.20 -4.70
C GLY A 245 7.51 8.25 -5.24
N TRP A 246 7.92 7.16 -5.90
CA TRP A 246 7.01 6.10 -6.34
C TRP A 246 6.32 5.41 -5.16
N ALA A 247 7.04 5.13 -4.07
CA ALA A 247 6.47 4.55 -2.86
C ALA A 247 5.51 5.52 -2.16
N ASP A 248 5.89 6.79 -2.01
CA ASP A 248 5.03 7.82 -1.43
C ASP A 248 3.71 7.96 -2.22
N TYR A 249 3.77 7.89 -3.56
CA TYR A 249 2.56 7.87 -4.38
C TYR A 249 1.73 6.60 -4.17
N ALA A 250 2.38 5.43 -4.13
CA ALA A 250 1.70 4.15 -3.95
C ALA A 250 0.93 4.07 -2.62
N GLU A 251 1.44 4.67 -1.55
CA GLU A 251 0.74 4.77 -0.26
C GLU A 251 -0.53 5.63 -0.32
N THR A 252 -0.70 6.47 -1.36
CA THR A 252 -1.95 7.19 -1.59
C THR A 252 -3.04 6.33 -2.24
N LEU A 253 -2.67 5.17 -2.79
CA LEU A 253 -3.59 4.23 -3.41
C LEU A 253 -4.24 3.32 -2.36
N ILE A 254 -5.52 3.03 -2.54
CA ILE A 254 -6.29 2.18 -1.62
C ILE A 254 -5.71 0.75 -1.67
N SER A 255 -5.63 0.09 -0.51
CA SER A 255 -5.22 -1.32 -0.37
C SER A 255 -3.86 -1.64 -0.99
N THR A 256 -2.95 -0.66 -1.03
CA THR A 256 -1.57 -0.84 -1.46
C THR A 256 -0.64 -0.64 -0.28
N THR A 257 0.32 -1.54 -0.09
CA THR A 257 1.44 -1.32 0.84
C THR A 257 2.74 -1.20 0.07
N ALA A 258 3.57 -0.23 0.43
CA ALA A 258 4.85 0.02 -0.22
C ALA A 258 6.02 -0.38 0.70
N THR A 259 7.00 -1.08 0.14
CA THR A 259 8.28 -1.40 0.78
C THR A 259 9.41 -0.83 -0.05
N LEU A 260 10.44 -0.28 0.60
CA LEU A 260 11.59 0.33 -0.06
C LEU A 260 12.83 -0.58 0.03
N ASP A 261 13.40 -0.93 -1.12
CA ASP A 261 14.74 -1.48 -1.23
C ASP A 261 15.71 -0.37 -1.66
N HIS A 262 16.29 0.30 -0.67
CA HIS A 262 17.24 1.39 -0.89
C HIS A 262 18.54 0.93 -1.57
N ALA A 263 18.94 -0.34 -1.44
CA ALA A 263 20.19 -0.83 -2.01
C ALA A 263 20.10 -0.94 -3.53
N ASN A 264 18.94 -1.34 -4.05
CA ASN A 264 18.68 -1.46 -5.49
C ASN A 264 17.81 -0.32 -6.05
N ARG A 265 17.49 0.69 -5.23
CA ARG A 265 16.63 1.84 -5.60
C ARG A 265 15.29 1.38 -6.16
N THR A 266 14.57 0.61 -5.37
CA THR A 266 13.33 -0.04 -5.81
C THR A 266 12.19 0.20 -4.83
N ALA A 267 11.03 0.59 -5.36
CA ALA A 267 9.76 0.57 -4.64
C ALA A 267 9.05 -0.74 -4.94
N ILE A 268 8.52 -1.39 -3.91
CA ILE A 268 7.86 -2.69 -4.00
C ILE A 268 6.44 -2.50 -3.48
N LEU A 269 5.46 -2.64 -4.36
CA LEU A 269 4.05 -2.42 -4.06
C LEU A 269 3.38 -3.78 -3.97
N ASP A 270 2.75 -4.08 -2.84
CA ASP A 270 1.91 -5.26 -2.66
C ASP A 270 0.44 -4.86 -2.84
N LEU A 271 -0.26 -5.53 -3.77
CA LEU A 271 -1.67 -5.32 -4.06
C LEU A 271 -2.43 -6.65 -3.95
N ASP A 272 -3.57 -6.62 -3.28
CA ASP A 272 -4.42 -7.79 -3.08
C ASP A 272 -5.46 -7.92 -4.20
N THR A 273 -5.57 -9.11 -4.79
CA THR A 273 -6.48 -9.35 -5.94
C THR A 273 -7.75 -10.08 -5.52
N VAL A 274 -7.66 -11.09 -4.66
CA VAL A 274 -8.82 -11.82 -4.12
C VAL A 274 -8.52 -12.26 -2.69
N PRO A 275 -9.48 -12.19 -1.76
CA PRO A 275 -9.33 -12.83 -0.47
C PRO A 275 -9.51 -14.35 -0.59
N GLU A 276 -8.66 -15.16 0.05
CA GLU A 276 -8.80 -16.63 0.01
C GLU A 276 -10.17 -17.08 0.55
N MET A 277 -10.99 -17.67 -0.32
CA MET A 277 -12.31 -18.21 0.03
C MET A 277 -12.49 -19.63 -0.49
N GLY A 278 -13.17 -20.46 0.29
CA GLY A 278 -13.39 -21.87 -0.02
C GLY A 278 -13.16 -22.75 1.19
N THR A 279 -12.92 -24.02 0.94
CA THR A 279 -12.57 -25.03 1.95
C THR A 279 -11.11 -25.38 1.80
N PHE A 280 -10.37 -25.30 2.90
CA PHE A 280 -8.92 -25.46 2.96
C PHE A 280 -8.54 -26.50 4.00
N PRO A 281 -7.40 -27.19 3.84
CA PRO A 281 -6.83 -28.01 4.91
C PRO A 281 -6.61 -27.16 6.17
N LEU A 282 -6.77 -27.77 7.34
CA LEU A 282 -6.57 -27.08 8.62
C LEU A 282 -5.10 -26.74 8.83
N ILE A 283 -4.70 -25.53 8.40
CA ILE A 283 -3.38 -24.96 8.63
C ILE A 283 -3.38 -24.05 9.87
N GLN A 284 -2.25 -23.94 10.56
CA GLN A 284 -2.15 -23.19 11.82
C GLN A 284 -2.30 -21.67 11.68
N HIS A 285 -2.20 -21.14 10.45
CA HIS A 285 -2.17 -19.71 10.17
C HIS A 285 -2.89 -19.40 8.85
N PHE A 286 -3.85 -18.49 8.88
CA PHE A 286 -4.54 -17.97 7.70
C PHE A 286 -4.96 -16.51 7.92
N LYS A 287 -5.37 -15.80 6.87
CA LYS A 287 -5.69 -14.37 6.95
C LYS A 287 -7.05 -14.04 6.36
N ILE A 288 -7.72 -13.04 6.92
CA ILE A 288 -8.93 -12.42 6.39
C ILE A 288 -8.57 -10.98 6.04
N GLN A 289 -8.46 -10.65 4.76
CA GLN A 289 -7.88 -9.37 4.30
C GLN A 289 -8.71 -8.15 4.72
N GLN A 290 -10.00 -8.12 4.40
CA GLN A 290 -10.91 -7.03 4.74
C GLN A 290 -12.35 -7.49 4.52
N LEU A 291 -13.30 -6.96 5.31
CA LEU A 291 -14.72 -7.25 5.19
C LEU A 291 -15.47 -6.04 4.63
N ASN A 292 -16.48 -6.28 3.80
CA ASN A 292 -17.34 -5.22 3.29
C ASN A 292 -18.19 -4.64 4.42
N GLU A 293 -17.74 -3.53 5.01
CA GLU A 293 -18.43 -2.89 6.16
C GLU A 293 -19.86 -2.42 5.85
N SER A 294 -20.20 -2.23 4.56
CA SER A 294 -21.57 -1.87 4.16
C SER A 294 -22.53 -3.07 4.23
N ASN A 295 -22.00 -4.29 4.19
CA ASN A 295 -22.77 -5.50 4.35
C ASN A 295 -22.93 -5.78 5.86
N PRO A 296 -24.17 -5.91 6.39
CA PRO A 296 -24.39 -6.19 7.81
C PRO A 296 -23.87 -7.57 8.23
N GLU A 297 -23.78 -8.53 7.30
CA GLU A 297 -23.34 -9.91 7.53
C GLU A 297 -22.32 -10.31 6.45
N PRO A 298 -21.10 -9.74 6.50
CA PRO A 298 -20.12 -9.93 5.44
C PRO A 298 -19.51 -11.33 5.48
N ILE A 299 -19.62 -12.10 6.55
CA ILE A 299 -19.11 -13.49 6.55
C ILE A 299 -20.25 -14.43 6.19
N TYR A 300 -20.10 -15.20 5.11
CA TYR A 300 -21.12 -16.12 4.60
C TYR A 300 -20.92 -17.56 5.05
N ASN A 301 -19.68 -17.96 5.33
CA ASN A 301 -19.35 -19.24 5.96
C ASN A 301 -18.05 -19.07 6.73
N PHE A 302 -18.05 -19.47 8.01
CA PHE A 302 -16.81 -19.62 8.75
C PHE A 302 -16.94 -20.81 9.68
N SER A 303 -16.45 -21.96 9.22
CA SER A 303 -16.62 -23.23 9.93
C SER A 303 -15.35 -24.06 9.94
N PHE A 304 -15.17 -24.83 11.00
CA PHE A 304 -14.04 -25.73 11.18
C PHE A 304 -14.56 -27.15 11.29
N TYR A 305 -14.27 -27.99 10.29
CA TYR A 305 -14.47 -29.43 10.36
C TYR A 305 -13.25 -30.06 11.03
N ILE A 306 -13.47 -30.63 12.21
CA ILE A 306 -12.41 -31.21 13.04
C ILE A 306 -12.58 -32.72 13.06
N ASP A 307 -11.56 -33.44 12.64
CA ASP A 307 -11.43 -34.88 12.83
C ASP A 307 -10.40 -35.15 13.95
N VAL A 308 -10.51 -36.30 14.63
CA VAL A 308 -9.56 -36.66 15.68
C VAL A 308 -8.75 -37.89 15.33
N ILE A 309 -7.54 -37.89 15.89
CA ILE A 309 -6.56 -38.96 15.72
C ILE A 309 -7.22 -40.31 16.02
N THR A 310 -7.00 -41.27 15.12
CA THR A 310 -7.51 -42.66 15.18
C THR A 310 -9.02 -42.87 15.04
N GLN A 311 -9.82 -41.81 14.80
CA GLN A 311 -11.29 -41.88 14.67
C GLN A 311 -11.99 -42.56 15.87
N ASP A 312 -11.36 -42.57 17.04
CA ASP A 312 -11.93 -43.11 18.28
C ASP A 312 -12.68 -42.00 19.04
N ALA A 313 -14.01 -42.13 19.17
CA ALA A 313 -14.84 -41.06 19.72
C ALA A 313 -14.58 -40.76 21.18
N SER A 314 -13.93 -41.69 21.89
CA SER A 314 -13.46 -41.40 23.25
C SER A 314 -12.41 -40.28 23.27
N ASN A 315 -11.63 -40.11 22.19
CA ASN A 315 -10.64 -39.05 22.05
C ASN A 315 -11.29 -37.67 21.89
N PHE A 316 -12.50 -37.58 21.35
CA PHE A 316 -13.18 -36.31 21.14
C PHE A 316 -13.44 -35.55 22.47
N ASN A 317 -13.56 -36.28 23.59
CA ASN A 317 -13.68 -35.67 24.93
C ASN A 317 -12.46 -34.83 25.35
N SER A 318 -11.30 -35.03 24.70
CA SER A 318 -10.07 -34.30 24.99
C SER A 318 -9.75 -33.22 23.95
N VAL A 319 -10.61 -33.02 22.94
CA VAL A 319 -10.46 -31.92 21.98
C VAL A 319 -10.67 -30.61 22.74
N ASP A 320 -9.65 -29.77 22.69
CA ASP A 320 -9.60 -28.47 23.33
C ASP A 320 -8.75 -27.58 22.41
N MET A 321 -9.39 -26.64 21.72
CA MET A 321 -8.79 -25.80 20.70
C MET A 321 -9.00 -24.33 21.02
N THR A 322 -8.03 -23.51 20.65
CA THR A 322 -8.14 -22.05 20.78
C THR A 322 -7.88 -21.43 19.41
N LEU A 323 -8.89 -20.76 18.85
CA LEU A 323 -8.79 -19.94 17.66
C LEU A 323 -8.55 -18.49 18.10
N LYS A 324 -7.54 -17.84 17.53
CA LYS A 324 -7.15 -16.46 17.82
C LYS A 324 -7.17 -15.66 16.54
N ALA A 325 -7.72 -14.45 16.59
CA ALA A 325 -7.70 -13.48 15.52
C ALA A 325 -7.12 -12.16 16.03
N THR A 326 -6.26 -11.52 15.24
CA THR A 326 -5.63 -10.24 15.59
C THR A 326 -5.66 -9.26 14.43
N SER A 327 -5.97 -7.99 14.71
CA SER A 327 -5.90 -6.90 13.74
C SER A 327 -5.58 -5.62 14.48
N GLY A 328 -4.44 -4.99 14.16
CA GLY A 328 -3.92 -3.82 14.88
C GLY A 328 -3.86 -4.02 16.41
N GLY A 329 -4.61 -3.20 17.15
CA GLY A 329 -4.73 -3.25 18.61
C GLY A 329 -5.81 -4.20 19.14
N LYS A 330 -6.56 -4.87 18.26
CA LYS A 330 -7.72 -5.71 18.55
C LYS A 330 -7.37 -7.20 18.54
N TYR A 331 -7.89 -7.94 19.51
CA TYR A 331 -7.67 -9.37 19.73
C TYR A 331 -9.02 -10.07 19.95
N LEU A 332 -9.23 -11.22 19.31
CA LEU A 332 -10.43 -12.05 19.50
C LEU A 332 -10.00 -13.51 19.67
N GLU A 333 -10.54 -14.18 20.68
CA GLU A 333 -10.24 -15.58 21.01
C GLU A 333 -11.52 -16.39 21.16
N TYR A 334 -11.58 -17.56 20.55
CA TYR A 334 -12.59 -18.59 20.78
C TYR A 334 -11.90 -19.79 21.41
N ASN A 335 -12.33 -20.23 22.59
CA ASN A 335 -11.92 -21.52 23.14
C ASN A 335 -13.04 -22.55 22.96
N THR A 336 -12.71 -23.67 22.34
CA THR A 336 -13.63 -24.80 22.17
C THR A 336 -13.17 -25.98 23.00
N LYS A 337 -14.13 -26.73 23.54
CA LYS A 337 -13.89 -27.97 24.25
C LYS A 337 -14.95 -28.98 23.88
N LYS A 338 -14.53 -30.14 23.40
CA LYS A 338 -15.39 -31.19 22.88
C LYS A 338 -16.35 -30.62 21.81
N THR A 339 -17.64 -30.46 22.11
CA THR A 339 -18.68 -29.96 21.19
C THR A 339 -19.16 -28.55 21.56
N THR A 340 -18.44 -27.84 22.42
CA THR A 340 -18.88 -26.55 22.98
C THR A 340 -17.83 -25.46 22.77
N ILE A 341 -18.28 -24.21 22.65
CA ILE A 341 -17.43 -23.03 22.80
C ILE A 341 -17.52 -22.62 24.26
N GLN A 342 -16.41 -22.74 24.99
CA GLN A 342 -16.37 -22.44 26.42
C GLN A 342 -16.47 -20.95 26.68
N TYR A 343 -15.73 -20.17 25.89
CA TYR A 343 -15.75 -18.71 25.96
C TYR A 343 -15.31 -18.07 24.63
N ILE A 344 -15.70 -16.81 24.46
CA ILE A 344 -15.19 -15.89 23.45
C ILE A 344 -14.71 -14.63 24.18
N ILE A 345 -13.48 -14.23 23.95
CA ILE A 345 -12.90 -13.03 24.56
C ILE A 345 -12.49 -12.08 23.44
N TYR A 346 -12.99 -10.86 23.50
CA TYR A 346 -12.56 -9.76 22.66
C TYR A 346 -11.81 -8.73 23.51
N THR A 347 -10.69 -8.20 23.01
CA THR A 347 -9.88 -7.20 23.70
C THR A 347 -9.43 -6.10 22.73
N ASP A 348 -9.51 -4.85 23.17
CA ASP A 348 -9.01 -3.70 22.43
C ASP A 348 -8.00 -2.94 23.29
N SER A 349 -6.75 -3.02 22.86
CA SER A 349 -5.59 -2.42 23.53
C SER A 349 -5.30 -0.99 23.09
N ALA A 350 -6.01 -0.48 22.06
CA ALA A 350 -5.89 0.91 21.62
C ALA A 350 -6.67 1.87 22.53
N VAL A 351 -7.68 1.37 23.25
CA VAL A 351 -8.41 2.11 24.29
C VAL A 351 -7.58 2.19 25.58
N ASN A 352 -7.68 3.31 26.31
CA ASN A 352 -6.97 3.51 27.57
C ASN A 352 -7.95 3.86 28.72
N PRO A 353 -8.14 2.98 29.72
CA PRO A 353 -7.51 1.66 29.85
C PRO A 353 -8.00 0.67 28.77
N PRO A 354 -7.24 -0.41 28.47
CA PRO A 354 -7.70 -1.47 27.58
C PRO A 354 -9.03 -2.03 28.05
N VAL A 355 -9.88 -2.39 27.08
CA VAL A 355 -11.22 -2.92 27.32
C VAL A 355 -11.31 -4.37 26.86
N GLN A 356 -12.16 -5.15 27.53
CA GLN A 356 -12.38 -6.55 27.25
C GLN A 356 -13.88 -6.86 27.34
N GLU A 357 -14.38 -7.67 26.40
CA GLU A 357 -15.75 -8.20 26.41
C GLU A 357 -15.69 -9.72 26.37
N THR A 358 -16.46 -10.38 27.24
CA THR A 358 -16.43 -11.83 27.43
C THR A 358 -17.81 -12.43 27.20
N TRP A 359 -17.86 -13.49 26.41
CA TRP A 359 -19.04 -14.32 26.22
C TRP A 359 -18.74 -15.75 26.66
N VAL A 360 -19.67 -16.38 27.39
CA VAL A 360 -19.51 -17.75 27.92
C VAL A 360 -20.59 -18.69 27.42
N ASP A 361 -20.32 -19.99 27.50
CA ASP A 361 -21.29 -21.03 27.10
C ASP A 361 -22.66 -20.85 27.78
N ALA A 362 -23.73 -20.88 26.98
CA ALA A 362 -25.12 -20.85 27.43
C ALA A 362 -25.82 -22.23 27.34
N GLY A 363 -25.05 -23.31 27.24
CA GLY A 363 -25.54 -24.69 27.16
C GLY A 363 -25.86 -25.15 25.74
N SER A 364 -25.25 -24.53 24.73
CA SER A 364 -25.36 -24.96 23.34
C SER A 364 -24.26 -25.97 23.01
N GLU A 365 -24.57 -26.97 22.18
CA GLU A 365 -23.61 -27.99 21.75
C GLU A 365 -23.69 -28.16 20.22
N PHE A 366 -22.54 -28.21 19.56
CA PHE A 366 -22.44 -28.61 18.17
C PHE A 366 -22.71 -30.11 18.02
N THR A 367 -23.19 -30.50 16.85
CA THR A 367 -23.51 -31.91 16.58
C THR A 367 -22.24 -32.72 16.35
N GLU A 368 -22.07 -33.79 17.12
CA GLU A 368 -21.10 -34.86 16.87
C GLU A 368 -21.72 -35.85 15.87
N TYR A 369 -21.05 -36.16 14.76
CA TYR A 369 -21.58 -37.11 13.78
C TYR A 369 -21.34 -38.56 14.24
N GLU A 370 -22.36 -39.41 14.10
CA GLU A 370 -22.28 -40.85 14.40
C GLU A 370 -22.34 -41.68 13.11
N ASP A 371 -21.58 -42.79 13.04
CA ASP A 371 -21.67 -43.76 11.94
C ASP A 371 -23.08 -44.37 11.88
N PRO A 372 -23.59 -44.78 10.70
CA PRO A 372 -24.74 -45.68 10.59
C PRO A 372 -24.73 -46.91 11.55
N ASP A 373 -23.56 -47.40 11.98
CA ASP A 373 -23.42 -48.49 12.97
C ASP A 373 -23.50 -48.01 14.45
N SER A 374 -23.83 -46.75 14.71
CA SER A 374 -23.87 -46.11 16.06
C SER A 374 -22.53 -46.12 16.80
N ASN A 375 -21.43 -46.33 16.06
CA ASN A 375 -20.11 -45.96 16.54
C ASN A 375 -20.00 -44.44 16.31
N LYS A 376 -19.82 -43.68 17.38
CA LYS A 376 -19.55 -42.25 17.26
C LYS A 376 -18.36 -42.07 16.31
N HIS A 377 -18.56 -41.36 15.20
CA HIS A 377 -17.43 -40.82 14.46
C HIS A 377 -16.92 -39.65 15.26
N SER A 378 -15.63 -39.41 15.13
CA SER A 378 -14.95 -38.52 16.06
C SER A 378 -14.70 -37.18 15.41
N ASN A 379 -15.73 -36.67 14.74
CA ASN A 379 -15.67 -35.39 14.07
C ASN A 379 -16.84 -34.48 14.44
N CYS A 380 -16.57 -33.19 14.33
CA CYS A 380 -17.53 -32.14 14.64
C CYS A 380 -17.23 -30.94 13.76
N THR A 381 -18.27 -30.24 13.33
CA THR A 381 -18.15 -28.96 12.64
C THR A 381 -18.48 -27.84 13.61
N PHE A 382 -17.48 -27.03 13.96
CA PHE A 382 -17.68 -25.77 14.66
C PHE A 382 -18.05 -24.71 13.63
N ASP A 383 -19.34 -24.47 13.47
CA ASP A 383 -19.88 -23.40 12.63
C ASP A 383 -19.93 -22.10 13.44
N LEU A 384 -18.99 -21.18 13.20
CA LEU A 384 -18.91 -19.91 13.91
C LEU A 384 -19.99 -18.91 13.48
N LEU A 385 -20.80 -19.25 12.49
CA LEU A 385 -21.96 -18.48 12.05
C LEU A 385 -23.29 -19.15 12.42
N ASN A 386 -23.27 -20.05 13.41
CA ASN A 386 -24.47 -20.74 13.83
C ASN A 386 -25.45 -19.77 14.53
N GLU A 387 -26.67 -19.63 14.00
CA GLU A 387 -27.70 -18.76 14.59
C GLU A 387 -28.37 -19.36 15.84
N THR A 388 -28.27 -20.68 16.03
CA THR A 388 -28.93 -21.41 17.12
C THR A 388 -28.01 -21.65 18.32
N TYR A 389 -26.70 -21.56 18.13
CA TYR A 389 -25.71 -21.64 19.19
C TYR A 389 -25.71 -20.30 19.94
N LEU A 390 -26.13 -20.32 21.19
CA LEU A 390 -26.24 -19.11 22.01
C LEU A 390 -25.06 -19.01 22.97
N MET A 391 -24.55 -17.79 23.11
CA MET A 391 -23.57 -17.41 24.12
C MET A 391 -24.19 -16.38 25.05
N LYS A 392 -23.69 -16.33 26.27
CA LYS A 392 -24.17 -15.43 27.32
C LYS A 392 -23.11 -14.38 27.65
N TYR A 393 -23.51 -13.11 27.74
CA TYR A 393 -22.58 -12.03 28.10
C TYR A 393 -22.15 -12.13 29.57
N ASP A 394 -20.86 -11.92 29.82
CA ASP A 394 -20.23 -11.90 31.15
C ASP A 394 -19.52 -10.55 31.35
N ASP A 395 -20.03 -9.74 32.28
CA ASP A 395 -19.56 -8.39 32.54
C ASP A 395 -18.45 -8.32 33.60
N ALA A 396 -17.90 -9.47 34.03
CA ALA A 396 -16.86 -9.56 35.05
C ALA A 396 -15.62 -8.72 34.75
N ASP A 397 -15.34 -8.44 33.47
CA ASP A 397 -14.21 -7.65 32.99
C ASP A 397 -14.56 -6.19 32.63
N GLY A 398 -15.85 -5.82 32.68
CA GLY A 398 -16.35 -4.48 32.34
C GLY A 398 -17.74 -4.49 31.69
N GLU A 399 -18.37 -3.31 31.65
CA GLU A 399 -19.60 -3.09 30.88
C GLU A 399 -19.31 -3.17 29.37
N GLU A 400 -20.34 -3.50 28.58
CA GLU A 400 -20.26 -3.52 27.10
C GLU A 400 -19.83 -2.15 26.55
N TYR A 401 -19.01 -2.17 25.49
CA TYR A 401 -18.44 -0.97 24.89
C TYR A 401 -18.52 -0.91 23.35
N SER A 402 -18.70 -2.04 22.66
CA SER A 402 -18.48 -2.16 21.22
C SER A 402 -19.73 -2.20 20.32
N TRP A 403 -20.94 -2.28 20.87
CA TRP A 403 -22.23 -2.55 20.19
C TRP A 403 -23.12 -1.29 19.98
N ASP A 404 -22.55 -0.09 19.96
CA ASP A 404 -23.30 1.16 19.69
C ASP A 404 -23.07 1.70 18.25
N LEU A 405 -23.59 2.90 17.96
CA LEU A 405 -23.39 3.65 16.72
C LEU A 405 -21.93 3.62 16.27
N THR A 406 -21.71 3.35 14.99
CA THR A 406 -20.39 3.15 14.37
C THR A 406 -19.36 4.22 14.75
N SER A 407 -18.21 3.76 15.25
CA SER A 407 -17.03 4.55 15.60
C SER A 407 -15.77 3.68 15.46
N PRO A 408 -14.55 4.18 15.74
CA PRO A 408 -13.35 3.32 15.74
C PRO A 408 -13.41 2.14 16.73
N THR A 409 -14.25 2.26 17.76
CA THR A 409 -14.41 1.29 18.86
C THR A 409 -15.74 0.54 18.82
N THR A 410 -16.65 0.90 17.91
CA THR A 410 -18.02 0.35 17.86
C THR A 410 -18.46 0.04 16.43
N MET A 411 -19.31 -0.97 16.26
CA MET A 411 -19.81 -1.42 14.95
C MET A 411 -21.29 -1.80 15.01
N ILE A 412 -22.00 -1.67 13.88
CA ILE A 412 -23.38 -2.15 13.76
C ILE A 412 -23.43 -3.69 13.86
N PRO A 413 -24.49 -4.31 14.39
CA PRO A 413 -25.76 -3.70 14.78
C PRO A 413 -25.70 -2.97 16.12
N ASN A 414 -26.44 -1.85 16.22
CA ASN A 414 -26.61 -1.17 17.49
C ASN A 414 -27.47 -2.03 18.42
N ALA A 415 -26.90 -2.50 19.52
CA ALA A 415 -27.57 -3.26 20.55
C ALA A 415 -27.10 -2.77 21.94
N THR A 416 -27.98 -2.88 22.92
CA THR A 416 -27.59 -2.72 24.34
C THR A 416 -27.43 -4.13 24.89
N ILE A 417 -26.24 -4.46 25.37
CA ILE A 417 -25.94 -5.77 25.97
C ILE A 417 -25.71 -5.59 27.46
N GLU A 418 -26.44 -6.34 28.29
CA GLU A 418 -26.28 -6.38 29.74
C GLU A 418 -25.80 -7.77 30.21
N GLU A 419 -25.38 -7.88 31.47
CA GLU A 419 -25.04 -9.18 32.11
C GLU A 419 -26.16 -10.21 31.86
N ASP A 420 -25.78 -11.45 31.56
CA ASP A 420 -26.67 -12.57 31.28
C ASP A 420 -27.48 -12.49 29.95
N ASP A 421 -27.34 -11.43 29.14
CA ASP A 421 -27.97 -11.37 27.83
C ASP A 421 -27.44 -12.45 26.88
N LEU A 422 -28.33 -12.99 26.05
CA LEU A 422 -28.02 -14.02 25.08
C LEU A 422 -27.84 -13.43 23.69
N GLN A 423 -26.78 -13.85 23.00
CA GLN A 423 -26.56 -13.58 21.59
C GLN A 423 -26.23 -14.86 20.82
N SER A 424 -26.60 -14.88 19.54
CA SER A 424 -26.18 -15.97 18.66
C SER A 424 -24.70 -15.86 18.35
N LEU A 425 -24.07 -17.01 18.15
CA LEU A 425 -22.68 -17.08 17.72
C LEU A 425 -22.46 -16.35 16.38
N ASN A 426 -23.44 -16.42 15.46
CA ASN A 426 -23.44 -15.61 14.24
C ASN A 426 -23.28 -14.11 14.55
N ASN A 427 -24.13 -13.54 15.40
CA ASN A 427 -24.09 -12.10 15.70
C ASN A 427 -22.75 -11.69 16.30
N ILE A 428 -22.24 -12.48 17.25
CA ILE A 428 -20.96 -12.23 17.92
C ILE A 428 -19.81 -12.24 16.90
N THR A 429 -19.73 -13.29 16.07
CA THR A 429 -18.69 -13.45 15.06
C THR A 429 -18.76 -12.33 14.02
N GLN A 430 -19.94 -12.05 13.46
CA GLN A 430 -20.11 -10.97 12.48
C GLN A 430 -19.70 -9.61 13.06
N HIS A 431 -20.09 -9.32 14.31
CA HIS A 431 -19.79 -8.06 14.98
C HIS A 431 -18.30 -7.83 15.15
N TYR A 432 -17.62 -8.75 15.85
CA TYR A 432 -16.20 -8.55 16.17
C TYR A 432 -15.31 -8.62 14.94
N PHE A 433 -15.58 -9.49 13.97
CA PHE A 433 -14.79 -9.51 12.74
C PHE A 433 -14.97 -8.23 11.92
N LYS A 434 -16.17 -7.64 11.84
CA LYS A 434 -16.36 -6.31 11.24
C LYS A 434 -15.58 -5.23 11.99
N LEU A 435 -15.64 -5.26 13.32
CA LEU A 435 -14.93 -4.30 14.17
C LEU A 435 -13.41 -4.38 14.00
N MET A 436 -12.87 -5.61 13.88
CA MET A 436 -11.46 -5.86 13.62
C MET A 436 -11.04 -5.47 12.20
N ALA A 437 -11.92 -5.65 11.21
CA ALA A 437 -11.66 -5.27 9.82
C ALA A 437 -11.46 -3.75 9.63
N GLN A 438 -11.95 -2.92 10.56
CA GLN A 438 -11.67 -1.47 10.56
C GLN A 438 -10.18 -1.14 10.69
N GLU A 439 -9.37 -2.05 11.26
CA GLU A 439 -7.91 -1.89 11.43
C GLU A 439 -7.10 -2.62 10.35
N GLY A 440 -7.76 -3.20 9.35
CA GLY A 440 -7.14 -3.88 8.21
C GLY A 440 -7.21 -5.41 8.28
N THR A 441 -6.17 -6.07 7.78
CA THR A 441 -6.06 -7.52 7.69
C THR A 441 -6.11 -8.19 9.06
N ILE A 442 -7.00 -9.16 9.19
CA ILE A 442 -7.16 -10.00 10.37
C ILE A 442 -6.29 -11.24 10.20
N ASP A 443 -5.35 -11.42 11.12
CA ASP A 443 -4.44 -12.56 11.19
C ASP A 443 -5.01 -13.61 12.14
N CYS A 444 -5.30 -14.80 11.61
CA CYS A 444 -5.95 -15.88 12.34
C CYS A 444 -4.98 -17.04 12.58
N THR A 445 -4.94 -17.53 13.82
CA THR A 445 -4.17 -18.72 14.22
C THR A 445 -5.01 -19.64 15.06
N TRP A 446 -4.67 -20.93 15.09
CA TRP A 446 -5.28 -21.85 16.04
C TRP A 446 -4.24 -22.75 16.71
N GLU A 447 -4.56 -23.18 17.92
CA GLU A 447 -3.75 -24.12 18.71
C GLU A 447 -4.64 -25.15 19.40
N GLN A 448 -4.07 -26.31 19.75
CA GLN A 448 -4.73 -27.32 20.60
C GLN A 448 -3.99 -27.51 21.91
N SER A 449 -4.72 -27.92 22.95
CA SER A 449 -4.12 -28.25 24.24
C SER A 449 -3.10 -29.39 24.12
N THR A 450 -2.18 -29.49 25.09
CA THR A 450 -1.09 -30.48 25.11
C THR A 450 -1.47 -31.95 24.88
N ASN A 451 -2.75 -32.31 25.06
CA ASN A 451 -3.29 -33.61 24.68
C ASN A 451 -3.75 -33.58 23.21
N ASN A 452 -2.81 -33.40 22.27
CA ASN A 452 -3.13 -33.26 20.85
C ASN A 452 -4.02 -34.41 20.37
N LYS A 453 -5.28 -34.11 20.06
CA LYS A 453 -6.25 -35.08 19.54
C LYS A 453 -6.83 -34.67 18.21
N VAL A 454 -6.64 -33.43 17.75
CA VAL A 454 -7.06 -33.00 16.41
C VAL A 454 -6.09 -33.56 15.38
N GLU A 455 -6.62 -34.23 14.36
CA GLU A 455 -5.87 -34.72 13.21
C GLU A 455 -5.89 -33.64 12.12
N GLU A 456 -4.78 -32.89 11.97
CA GLU A 456 -4.71 -31.73 11.08
C GLU A 456 -4.91 -32.12 9.61
N ILE A 457 -4.42 -33.30 9.19
CA ILE A 457 -4.47 -33.72 7.78
C ILE A 457 -5.87 -34.08 7.30
N ASP A 458 -6.73 -34.54 8.21
CA ASP A 458 -8.12 -34.92 7.94
C ASP A 458 -9.12 -33.82 8.37
N SER A 459 -8.61 -32.70 8.90
CA SER A 459 -9.41 -31.54 9.31
C SER A 459 -9.34 -30.43 8.28
N GLU A 460 -10.40 -29.64 8.20
CA GLU A 460 -10.56 -28.58 7.20
C GLU A 460 -11.21 -27.34 7.84
N TYR A 461 -10.97 -26.16 7.28
CA TYR A 461 -11.78 -24.98 7.57
C TYR A 461 -12.40 -24.44 6.27
N THR A 462 -13.61 -23.92 6.38
CA THR A 462 -14.29 -23.23 5.28
C THR A 462 -14.45 -21.76 5.65
N LEU A 463 -14.01 -20.88 4.76
CA LEU A 463 -14.12 -19.43 4.89
C LEU A 463 -14.69 -18.86 3.59
N ILE A 464 -15.84 -18.20 3.68
CA ILE A 464 -16.47 -17.49 2.57
C ILE A 464 -16.98 -16.17 3.13
N TYR A 465 -16.62 -15.05 2.51
CA TYR A 465 -17.03 -13.74 2.98
C TYR A 465 -17.16 -12.74 1.82
N ASP A 466 -17.78 -11.62 2.10
CA ASP A 466 -17.85 -10.44 1.27
C ASP A 466 -16.62 -9.60 1.56
N GLY A 467 -15.62 -9.72 0.69
CA GLY A 467 -14.39 -8.95 0.78
C GLY A 467 -14.68 -7.45 0.71
N GLY A 468 -14.17 -6.71 1.68
CA GLY A 468 -14.16 -5.25 1.64
C GLY A 468 -12.93 -4.72 0.94
N GLY A 469 -12.95 -3.43 0.58
CA GLY A 469 -11.79 -2.74 0.03
C GLY A 469 -11.62 -2.86 -1.49
N ALA A 470 -10.50 -2.30 -1.95
CA ALA A 470 -10.12 -2.21 -3.35
C ALA A 470 -9.50 -3.53 -3.86
N LEU A 471 -10.31 -4.59 -4.01
CA LEU A 471 -9.85 -5.85 -4.59
C LEU A 471 -9.68 -5.72 -6.11
N ILE A 472 -8.53 -6.14 -6.63
CA ILE A 472 -8.28 -6.14 -8.08
C ILE A 472 -8.86 -7.41 -8.69
N THR A 473 -10.01 -7.30 -9.35
CA THR A 473 -10.65 -8.39 -10.12
C THR A 473 -10.13 -8.46 -11.54
N PHE A 474 -9.80 -7.30 -12.13
CA PHE A 474 -9.30 -7.18 -13.48
C PHE A 474 -7.99 -6.40 -13.49
N LEU A 475 -7.02 -6.88 -14.27
CA LEU A 475 -5.78 -6.16 -14.51
C LEU A 475 -5.68 -5.79 -15.99
N HIS A 476 -5.27 -4.58 -16.29
CA HIS A 476 -4.97 -4.12 -17.64
C HIS A 476 -3.65 -3.37 -17.64
N VAL A 477 -2.60 -3.98 -18.19
CA VAL A 477 -1.27 -3.38 -18.29
C VAL A 477 -0.87 -3.27 -19.74
N THR A 478 -0.45 -2.08 -20.14
CA THR A 478 0.06 -1.81 -21.49
C THR A 478 1.40 -1.10 -21.44
N THR A 479 2.22 -1.28 -22.45
CA THR A 479 3.38 -0.43 -22.73
C THR A 479 3.06 0.49 -23.91
N ASN A 480 3.37 1.77 -23.74
CA ASN A 480 3.09 2.81 -24.72
C ASN A 480 4.42 3.43 -25.10
N GLU A 481 4.91 3.11 -26.29
CA GLU A 481 6.17 3.65 -26.82
C GLU A 481 6.00 5.10 -27.25
N LEU A 482 6.95 5.93 -26.81
CA LEU A 482 6.98 7.37 -27.06
C LEU A 482 8.38 7.75 -27.56
N GLU A 483 8.51 7.99 -28.85
CA GLU A 483 9.75 8.52 -29.43
C GLU A 483 9.90 9.99 -29.02
N ALA A 484 10.91 10.27 -28.20
CA ALA A 484 11.16 11.57 -27.63
C ALA A 484 12.45 12.19 -28.18
N THR A 485 12.37 13.48 -28.53
CA THR A 485 13.50 14.27 -29.00
C THR A 485 13.53 15.63 -28.32
N VAL A 486 14.74 16.13 -28.05
CA VAL A 486 14.95 17.49 -27.56
C VAL A 486 15.86 18.27 -28.51
N ASP A 487 15.42 19.49 -28.87
CA ASP A 487 16.10 20.40 -29.80
C ASP A 487 16.08 21.87 -29.33
#